data_AF-A0A0S9D174-F1
#
_entry.id   AF-A0A0S9D174-F1
#
_cell.length_a   1.000
_cell.length_b   1.000
_cell.length_c   1.000
_cell.angle_alpha   90.00
_cell.angle_beta   90.00
_cell.angle_gamma   90.00
#
_symmetry.space_group_name_H-M   'P 1'
#
loop_
_entity.id
_entity.type
_entity.pdbx_description
1 polymer ?
#
loop_
_entity_poly.entity_id
_entity_poly.type
_entity_poly.pdbx_seq_one_letter_code
_entity_poly.pdbx_strand_id
1 'polypeptide(L)'
;MAGRAVEEFGRIDVWVNNAAVSFFSPFLDVPMRDFQRVIDVNLMGYVHGARAALERMQDQGAGVLVNVASIIGEVPQPYTSAYSVSKAAVRALGVSLRSELTLDRKKRIHVCTVLPPTVDTPFFDHAANYTGRRAVAMPPVYTADRAANRRGQCAPRRSTRRPRPRRTAEDRGPRRGGQG
;
A
#
# COMPACT_ATOMS: atom_id res chain seq x y z
N MET A 1 2.92 -0.90 20.51
CA MET A 1 1.57 -1.18 19.98
C MET A 1 1.42 -2.63 19.55
N ALA A 2 2.23 -3.16 18.62
CA ALA A 2 2.10 -4.55 18.17
C ALA A 2 2.21 -5.59 19.32
N GLY A 3 3.22 -5.47 20.20
CA GLY A 3 3.36 -6.34 21.37
C GLY A 3 2.12 -6.35 22.26
N ARG A 4 1.65 -5.16 22.68
CA ARG A 4 0.41 -5.01 23.46
C ARG A 4 -0.83 -5.61 22.77
N ALA A 5 -0.97 -5.45 21.45
CA ALA A 5 -2.08 -6.05 20.72
C ALA A 5 -2.01 -7.59 20.73
N VAL A 6 -0.81 -8.16 20.68
CA VAL A 6 -0.62 -9.61 20.81
C VAL A 6 -0.87 -10.08 22.25
N GLU A 7 -0.46 -9.32 23.26
CA GLU A 7 -0.75 -9.63 24.66
C GLU A 7 -2.26 -9.66 24.93
N GLU A 8 -2.99 -8.72 24.35
CA GLU A 8 -4.43 -8.54 24.61
C GLU A 8 -5.32 -9.44 23.72
N PHE A 9 -4.93 -9.66 22.47
CA PHE A 9 -5.76 -10.38 21.47
C PHE A 9 -5.12 -11.66 20.92
N GLY A 10 -3.91 -12.02 21.37
CA GLY A 10 -3.18 -13.24 20.99
C GLY A 10 -2.51 -13.22 19.61
N ARG A 11 -3.05 -12.46 18.65
CA ARG A 11 -2.58 -12.44 17.25
C ARG A 11 -2.81 -11.10 16.56
N ILE A 12 -2.08 -10.89 15.45
CA ILE A 12 -2.30 -9.80 14.51
C ILE A 12 -2.66 -10.41 13.14
N ASP A 13 -3.94 -10.40 12.81
CA ASP A 13 -4.42 -10.85 11.49
C ASP A 13 -4.19 -9.81 10.40
N VAL A 14 -4.43 -8.56 10.75
CA VAL A 14 -4.31 -7.42 9.84
C VAL A 14 -3.59 -6.30 10.56
N TRP A 15 -2.59 -5.72 9.89
CA TRP A 15 -1.96 -4.49 10.31
C TRP A 15 -2.20 -3.43 9.23
N VAL A 16 -2.72 -2.26 9.63
CA VAL A 16 -2.96 -1.16 8.71
C VAL A 16 -2.04 0.00 9.07
N ASN A 17 -1.05 0.21 8.21
CA ASN A 17 -0.30 1.45 8.18
C ASN A 17 -1.17 2.54 7.54
N ASN A 18 -1.73 3.42 8.37
CA ASN A 18 -2.63 4.49 7.95
C ASN A 18 -2.14 5.90 8.32
N ALA A 19 -1.52 6.07 9.49
CA ALA A 19 -1.16 7.38 10.03
C ALA A 19 -0.39 8.24 9.02
N ALA A 20 -0.86 9.48 8.78
CA ALA A 20 -0.22 10.39 7.86
C ALA A 20 -0.46 11.85 8.27
N VAL A 21 0.54 12.69 8.02
CA VAL A 21 0.49 14.15 8.14
C VAL A 21 0.98 14.79 6.84
N SER A 22 0.68 16.07 6.66
CA SER A 22 1.12 16.84 5.49
C SER A 22 1.32 18.31 5.85
N PHE A 23 1.88 19.04 4.90
CA PHE A 23 1.80 20.49 4.84
C PHE A 23 1.31 20.94 3.46
N PHE A 24 0.91 22.20 3.37
CA PHE A 24 0.74 22.95 2.14
C PHE A 24 1.69 24.15 2.14
N SER A 25 2.65 24.19 1.21
CA SER A 25 3.65 25.25 1.13
C SER A 25 4.36 25.27 -0.21
N PRO A 26 4.75 26.44 -0.76
CA PRO A 26 5.82 26.49 -1.76
C PRO A 26 7.07 25.78 -1.21
N PHE A 27 7.81 25.11 -2.09
CA PHE A 27 8.92 24.24 -1.68
C PHE A 27 10.04 25.00 -0.95
N LEU A 28 10.30 26.25 -1.33
CA LEU A 28 11.35 27.07 -0.71
C LEU A 28 10.91 27.71 0.61
N ASP A 29 9.60 27.71 0.90
CA ASP A 29 9.04 28.41 2.06
C ASP A 29 8.74 27.46 3.23
N VAL A 30 8.78 26.13 3.01
CA VAL A 30 8.50 25.16 4.06
C VAL A 30 9.70 25.00 5.00
N PRO A 31 9.51 25.08 6.33
CA PRO A 31 10.56 24.73 7.28
C PRO A 31 10.99 23.26 7.13
N MET A 32 12.30 23.00 7.11
CA MET A 32 12.83 21.64 6.97
C MET A 32 12.34 20.67 8.05
N ARG A 33 12.07 21.16 9.27
CA ARG A 33 11.47 20.35 10.34
C ARG A 33 10.11 19.75 9.95
N ASP A 34 9.29 20.46 9.18
CA ASP A 34 7.96 19.98 8.79
C ASP A 34 8.06 19.01 7.62
N PHE A 35 9.01 19.24 6.72
CA PHE A 35 9.38 18.26 5.71
C PHE A 35 9.82 16.94 6.36
N GLN A 36 10.74 17.01 7.32
CA GLN A 36 11.24 15.84 8.04
C GLN A 36 10.11 15.15 8.82
N ARG A 37 9.26 15.90 9.52
CA ARG A 37 8.09 15.39 10.24
C ARG A 37 7.19 14.53 9.34
N VAL A 38 6.95 14.97 8.10
CA VAL A 38 6.15 14.20 7.13
C VAL A 38 6.83 12.88 6.78
N ILE A 39 8.15 12.88 6.56
CA ILE A 39 8.90 11.64 6.27
C ILE A 39 8.90 10.70 7.48
N ASP A 40 9.15 11.23 8.68
CA ASP A 40 9.21 10.44 9.90
C ASP A 40 7.87 9.73 10.19
N VAL A 41 6.76 10.45 10.05
CA VAL A 41 5.43 9.87 10.30
C VAL A 41 4.99 8.97 9.14
N ASN A 42 5.01 9.48 7.92
CA ASN A 42 4.34 8.83 6.79
C ASN A 42 5.16 7.68 6.20
N LEU A 43 6.49 7.73 6.33
CA LEU A 43 7.38 6.69 5.81
C LEU A 43 8.00 5.89 6.95
N MET A 44 8.74 6.52 7.85
CA MET A 44 9.43 5.76 8.91
C MET A 44 8.43 5.10 9.87
N GLY A 45 7.32 5.76 10.18
CA GLY A 45 6.20 5.14 10.91
C GLY A 45 5.68 3.87 10.23
N TYR A 46 5.57 3.88 8.89
CA TYR A 46 5.15 2.70 8.13
C TYR A 46 6.22 1.61 8.12
N VAL A 47 7.50 1.97 8.04
CA VAL A 47 8.63 1.04 8.15
C VAL A 47 8.61 0.34 9.51
N HIS A 48 8.48 1.10 10.60
CA HIS A 48 8.41 0.54 11.96
C HIS A 48 7.18 -0.36 12.14
N GLY A 49 6.00 0.09 11.69
CA GLY A 49 4.77 -0.70 11.73
C GLY A 49 4.86 -1.99 10.92
N ALA A 50 5.40 -1.90 9.70
CA ALA A 50 5.59 -3.06 8.81
C ALA A 50 6.55 -4.08 9.43
N ARG A 51 7.68 -3.62 9.99
CA ARG A 51 8.65 -4.51 10.64
C ARG A 51 8.01 -5.27 11.80
N ALA A 52 7.36 -4.56 12.73
CA ALA A 52 6.73 -5.16 13.89
C ALA A 52 5.59 -6.13 13.50
N ALA A 53 4.78 -5.77 12.52
CA ALA A 53 3.68 -6.61 12.05
C ALA A 53 4.19 -7.86 11.31
N LEU A 54 5.14 -7.71 10.38
CA LEU A 54 5.65 -8.82 9.59
C LEU A 54 6.44 -9.81 10.42
N GLU A 55 7.21 -9.36 11.41
CA GLU A 55 7.87 -10.23 12.38
C GLU A 55 6.83 -11.14 13.06
N ARG A 56 5.77 -10.55 13.62
CA ARG A 56 4.70 -11.31 14.26
C ARG A 56 3.94 -12.22 13.29
N MET A 57 3.62 -11.75 12.09
CA MET A 57 2.91 -12.55 11.07
C MET A 57 3.74 -13.74 10.58
N GLN A 58 5.07 -13.63 10.59
CA GLN A 58 5.96 -14.74 10.28
C GLN A 58 5.91 -15.81 11.36
N ASP A 59 5.95 -15.44 12.64
CA ASP A 59 5.80 -16.39 13.75
C ASP A 59 4.43 -17.10 13.72
N GLN A 60 3.37 -16.35 13.38
CA GLN A 60 2.02 -16.89 13.22
C GLN A 60 1.84 -17.72 11.94
N GLY A 61 2.73 -17.54 10.95
CA GLY A 61 2.63 -18.14 9.63
C GLY A 61 1.46 -17.63 8.77
N ALA A 62 0.85 -16.49 9.11
CA ALA A 62 -0.22 -15.83 8.35
C ALA A 62 -0.43 -14.37 8.77
N GLY A 63 -0.92 -13.55 7.84
CA GLY A 63 -1.41 -12.19 8.12
C GLY A 63 -1.45 -11.27 6.89
N VAL A 64 -2.00 -10.07 7.04
CA VAL A 64 -2.09 -9.07 5.98
C VAL A 64 -1.58 -7.72 6.47
N LEU A 65 -0.53 -7.21 5.83
CA LEU A 65 -0.07 -5.84 5.95
C LEU A 65 -0.75 -4.97 4.89
N VAL A 66 -1.45 -3.92 5.31
CA VAL A 66 -2.06 -2.92 4.43
C VAL A 66 -1.34 -1.59 4.61
N ASN A 67 -0.81 -1.05 3.51
CA ASN A 67 -0.22 0.28 3.44
C ASN A 67 -1.17 1.25 2.75
N VAL A 68 -1.56 2.33 3.43
CA VAL A 68 -2.38 3.39 2.86
C VAL A 68 -1.47 4.44 2.20
N ALA A 69 -1.25 4.29 0.90
CA ALA A 69 -0.54 5.29 0.10
C ALA A 69 -1.50 6.44 -0.29
N SER A 70 -1.36 6.98 -1.49
CA SER A 70 -2.27 7.97 -2.07
C SER A 70 -2.06 8.02 -3.57
N ILE A 71 -3.08 8.44 -4.33
CA ILE A 71 -2.91 8.80 -5.74
C ILE A 71 -1.86 9.90 -5.92
N ILE A 72 -1.66 10.76 -4.91
CA ILE A 72 -0.62 11.80 -4.92
C ILE A 72 0.80 11.21 -4.97
N GLY A 73 0.97 9.94 -4.58
CA GLY A 73 2.24 9.22 -4.78
C GLY A 73 2.52 8.82 -6.23
N GLU A 74 1.51 8.83 -7.10
CA GLU A 74 1.66 8.58 -8.55
C GLU A 74 1.54 9.86 -9.38
N VAL A 75 0.67 10.78 -8.95
CA VAL A 75 0.45 12.08 -9.58
C VAL A 75 0.69 13.18 -8.52
N PRO A 76 1.96 13.59 -8.32
CA PRO A 76 2.31 14.61 -7.34
C PRO A 76 1.59 15.93 -7.60
N GLN A 77 1.23 16.63 -6.53
CA GLN A 77 0.57 17.92 -6.61
C GLN A 77 1.47 19.03 -6.06
N PRO A 78 1.39 20.26 -6.63
CA PRO A 78 2.05 21.41 -6.06
C PRO A 78 1.74 21.56 -4.57
N TYR A 79 2.69 22.14 -3.85
CA TYR A 79 2.57 22.46 -2.42
C TYR A 79 2.54 21.28 -1.44
N THR A 80 2.62 20.04 -1.92
CA THR A 80 2.57 18.82 -1.10
C THR A 80 3.82 17.95 -1.25
N SER A 81 4.98 18.58 -1.45
CA SER A 81 6.23 17.92 -1.86
C SER A 81 6.61 16.71 -0.98
N ALA A 82 6.73 16.90 0.34
CA ALA A 82 7.07 15.81 1.26
C ALA A 82 6.00 14.71 1.30
N TYR A 83 4.73 15.10 1.22
CA TYR A 83 3.62 14.14 1.21
C TYR A 83 3.67 13.27 -0.04
N SER A 84 3.86 13.88 -1.22
CA SER A 84 4.02 13.18 -2.50
C SER A 84 5.20 12.20 -2.46
N VAL A 85 6.37 12.67 -1.99
CA VAL A 85 7.55 11.83 -1.80
C VAL A 85 7.25 10.65 -0.88
N SER A 86 6.65 10.90 0.29
CA SER A 86 6.35 9.85 1.27
C SER A 86 5.39 8.80 0.71
N LYS A 87 4.35 9.20 -0.03
CA LYS A 87 3.35 8.28 -0.59
C LYS A 87 3.89 7.48 -1.78
N ALA A 88 4.79 8.05 -2.58
CA ALA A 88 5.54 7.31 -3.59
C ALA A 88 6.46 6.26 -2.94
N ALA A 89 7.18 6.64 -1.88
CA ALA A 89 8.07 5.74 -1.15
C ALA A 89 7.33 4.56 -0.50
N VAL A 90 6.15 4.81 0.11
CA VAL A 90 5.30 3.74 0.68
C VAL A 90 4.87 2.72 -0.39
N ARG A 91 4.61 3.17 -1.63
CA ARG A 91 4.28 2.27 -2.74
C ARG A 91 5.48 1.39 -3.11
N ALA A 92 6.66 1.97 -3.21
CA ALA A 92 7.90 1.22 -3.47
C ALA A 92 8.17 0.20 -2.35
N LEU A 93 8.04 0.60 -1.09
CA LEU A 93 8.17 -0.28 0.08
C LEU A 93 7.24 -1.49 -0.02
N GLY A 94 5.95 -1.27 -0.33
CA GLY A 94 4.98 -2.36 -0.47
C GLY A 94 5.32 -3.35 -1.60
N VAL A 95 5.88 -2.85 -2.71
CA VAL A 95 6.36 -3.72 -3.81
C VAL A 95 7.58 -4.54 -3.38
N SER A 96 8.55 -3.93 -2.68
CA SER A 96 9.74 -4.63 -2.18
C SER A 96 9.34 -5.77 -1.23
N LEU A 97 8.58 -5.44 -0.18
CA LEU A 97 8.17 -6.41 0.84
C LEU A 97 7.36 -7.57 0.26
N ARG A 98 6.46 -7.29 -0.69
CA ARG A 98 5.70 -8.34 -1.38
C ARG A 98 6.61 -9.27 -2.20
N SER A 99 7.62 -8.70 -2.86
CA SER A 99 8.60 -9.46 -3.64
C SER A 99 9.43 -10.37 -2.73
N GLU A 100 9.92 -9.85 -1.61
CA GLU A 100 10.64 -10.61 -0.58
C GLU A 100 9.81 -11.80 -0.06
N LEU A 101 8.57 -11.55 0.38
CA LEU A 101 7.67 -12.62 0.84
C LEU A 101 7.40 -13.68 -0.24
N THR A 102 7.39 -13.29 -1.50
CA THR A 102 7.22 -14.21 -2.64
C THR A 102 8.45 -15.10 -2.80
N LEU A 103 9.66 -14.54 -2.73
CA LEU A 103 10.93 -15.27 -2.82
C LEU A 103 11.11 -16.23 -1.63
N ASP A 104 10.73 -15.79 -0.43
CA ASP A 104 10.74 -16.58 0.80
C ASP A 104 9.60 -17.61 0.89
N ARG A 105 8.77 -17.71 -0.15
CA ARG A 105 7.63 -18.65 -0.27
C ARG A 105 6.61 -18.50 0.87
N LYS A 106 6.45 -17.31 1.45
CA LYS A 106 5.50 -16.99 2.52
C LYS A 106 4.07 -16.83 1.96
N LYS A 107 3.46 -17.93 1.54
CA LYS A 107 2.17 -17.94 0.79
C LYS A 107 0.95 -17.39 1.55
N ARG A 108 1.01 -17.30 2.87
CA ARG A 108 -0.10 -16.88 3.75
C ARG A 108 0.09 -15.49 4.37
N ILE A 109 1.16 -14.79 3.99
CA ILE A 109 1.44 -13.43 4.42
C ILE A 109 1.32 -12.54 3.19
N HIS A 110 0.50 -11.49 3.29
CA HIS A 110 0.19 -10.63 2.15
C HIS A 110 0.53 -9.18 2.47
N VAL A 111 1.04 -8.46 1.46
CA VAL A 111 1.24 -7.01 1.53
C VAL A 111 0.38 -6.37 0.44
N CYS A 112 -0.52 -5.50 0.86
CA CYS A 112 -1.40 -4.72 0.00
C CYS A 112 -1.07 -3.23 0.15
N THR A 113 -0.99 -2.51 -0.97
CA THR A 113 -0.90 -1.05 -0.96
C THR A 113 -2.13 -0.49 -1.65
N VAL A 114 -2.90 0.33 -0.93
CA VAL A 114 -4.07 1.02 -1.47
C VAL A 114 -3.73 2.47 -1.78
N LEU A 115 -4.30 3.01 -2.84
CA LEU A 115 -4.07 4.40 -3.28
C LEU A 115 -5.41 5.15 -3.30
N PRO A 116 -5.86 5.69 -2.14
CA PRO A 116 -7.07 6.48 -2.10
C PRO A 116 -6.91 7.79 -2.90
N PRO A 117 -7.98 8.24 -3.60
CA PRO A 117 -8.13 9.62 -4.03
C PRO A 117 -8.44 10.54 -2.83
N THR A 118 -8.80 11.80 -3.05
CA THR A 118 -9.20 12.72 -1.97
C THR A 118 -10.31 12.11 -1.10
N VAL A 119 -10.07 12.00 0.20
CA VAL A 119 -11.06 11.51 1.19
C VAL A 119 -11.41 12.64 2.14
N ASP A 120 -12.70 12.77 2.45
CA ASP A 120 -13.21 13.70 3.44
C ASP A 120 -12.76 13.27 4.83
N THR A 121 -11.71 13.93 5.32
CA THR A 121 -11.11 13.69 6.63
C THR A 121 -10.59 15.01 7.18
N PRO A 122 -10.40 15.16 8.51
CA PRO A 122 -9.75 16.33 9.13
C PRO A 122 -8.30 16.56 8.70
N PHE A 123 -7.77 15.76 7.76
CA PHE A 123 -6.42 15.87 7.21
C PHE A 123 -6.08 17.29 6.73
N PHE A 124 -7.03 17.98 6.10
CA PHE A 124 -6.82 19.33 5.58
C PHE A 124 -6.77 20.40 6.69
N ASP A 125 -7.47 20.18 7.80
CA ASP A 125 -7.51 21.08 8.95
C ASP A 125 -6.27 20.92 9.85
N HIS A 126 -5.69 19.72 9.86
CA HIS A 126 -4.50 19.41 10.66
C HIS A 126 -3.18 19.53 9.90
N ALA A 127 -3.22 19.80 8.59
CA ALA A 127 -2.02 20.05 7.81
C ALA A 127 -1.43 21.42 8.16
N ALA A 128 -0.10 21.48 8.35
CA ALA A 128 0.58 22.77 8.45
C ALA A 128 0.38 23.55 7.13
N ASN A 129 0.15 24.86 7.21
CA ASN A 129 -0.21 25.63 6.02
C ASN A 129 0.55 26.96 5.97
N TYR A 130 1.41 27.07 4.97
CA TYR A 130 2.29 28.21 4.73
C TYR A 130 1.90 28.97 3.45
N THR A 131 0.76 28.64 2.83
CA THR A 131 0.32 29.25 1.57
C THR A 131 -0.39 30.60 1.74
N GLY A 132 -0.76 30.95 2.97
CA GLY A 132 -1.64 32.09 3.26
C GLY A 132 -3.09 31.93 2.76
N ARG A 133 -3.47 30.73 2.29
CA ARG A 133 -4.82 30.42 1.76
C ARG A 133 -5.42 29.24 2.50
N ARG A 134 -6.75 29.13 2.55
CA ARG A 134 -7.42 27.98 3.16
C ARG A 134 -7.15 26.71 2.34
N ALA A 135 -6.58 25.68 2.98
CA ALA A 135 -6.48 24.35 2.38
C ALA A 135 -7.86 23.69 2.38
N VAL A 136 -8.26 23.12 1.25
CA VAL A 136 -9.55 22.45 1.10
C VAL A 136 -9.38 21.14 0.33
N ALA A 137 -10.24 20.18 0.62
CA ALA A 137 -10.32 18.94 -0.14
C ALA A 137 -10.68 19.23 -1.60
N MET A 138 -9.90 18.71 -2.55
CA MET A 138 -10.19 18.85 -3.97
C MET A 138 -11.23 17.83 -4.45
N PRO A 139 -12.30 18.26 -5.14
CA PRO A 139 -13.27 17.35 -5.74
C PRO A 139 -12.66 16.43 -6.81
N PRO A 140 -13.19 15.21 -6.99
CA PRO A 140 -14.25 14.59 -6.19
C PRO A 140 -13.73 14.11 -4.83
N VAL A 141 -14.49 14.39 -3.77
CA VAL A 141 -14.18 13.95 -2.40
C VAL A 141 -15.00 12.71 -2.07
N TYR A 142 -14.35 11.67 -1.56
CA TYR A 142 -15.01 10.42 -1.16
C TYR A 142 -15.11 10.34 0.36
N THR A 143 -16.14 9.66 0.88
CA THR A 143 -16.25 9.40 2.33
C THR A 143 -15.27 8.32 2.78
N ALA A 144 -14.85 8.38 4.05
CA ALA A 144 -13.97 7.38 4.65
C ALA A 144 -14.58 5.95 4.57
N ASP A 145 -15.88 5.80 4.76
CA ASP A 145 -16.59 4.52 4.63
C ASP A 145 -16.49 3.92 3.22
N ARG A 146 -16.54 4.77 2.18
CA ARG A 146 -16.37 4.31 0.79
C ARG A 146 -14.93 3.89 0.50
N ALA A 147 -13.94 4.53 1.14
CA ALA A 147 -12.55 4.11 1.05
C ALA A 147 -12.32 2.76 1.75
N ALA A 148 -12.92 2.55 2.92
CA ALA A 148 -12.81 1.31 3.70
C ALA A 148 -13.52 0.11 3.05
N ASN A 149 -14.66 0.33 2.37
CA ASN A 149 -15.47 -0.75 1.79
C ASN A 149 -14.98 -1.32 0.44
N ARG A 150 -13.80 -0.93 -0.05
CA ARG A 150 -13.19 -1.51 -1.27
C ARG A 150 -12.55 -2.89 -1.00
N ARG A 151 -13.40 -3.89 -0.74
CA ARG A 151 -13.03 -5.30 -0.49
C ARG A 151 -12.17 -5.94 -1.61
N GLY A 152 -12.13 -5.36 -2.82
CA GLY A 152 -11.44 -5.92 -3.97
C GLY A 152 -9.94 -5.59 -4.12
N GLN A 153 -9.39 -4.62 -3.39
CA GLN A 153 -7.99 -4.18 -3.62
C GLN A 153 -6.95 -5.06 -2.90
N CYS A 154 -7.31 -5.65 -1.76
CA CYS A 154 -6.40 -6.43 -0.91
C CYS A 154 -6.74 -7.93 -0.82
N ALA A 155 -7.78 -8.40 -1.51
CA ALA A 155 -8.08 -9.83 -1.54
C ALA A 155 -6.97 -10.58 -2.30
N PRO A 156 -6.49 -11.74 -1.79
CA PRO A 156 -5.54 -12.54 -2.53
C PRO A 156 -6.15 -12.91 -3.88
N ARG A 157 -5.50 -12.54 -4.98
CA ARG A 157 -5.90 -13.00 -6.32
C ARG A 157 -5.87 -14.51 -6.29
N ARG A 158 -7.05 -15.16 -6.29
CA ARG A 158 -7.12 -16.59 -6.60
C ARG A 158 -6.44 -16.75 -7.95
N SER A 159 -5.36 -17.53 -7.98
CA SER A 159 -4.77 -18.03 -9.21
C SER A 159 -5.85 -18.82 -9.93
N THR A 160 -6.61 -18.16 -10.80
CA THR A 160 -7.39 -18.85 -11.82
C THR A 160 -6.38 -19.35 -12.84
N ARG A 161 -5.68 -20.43 -12.49
CA ARG A 161 -4.95 -21.22 -13.46
C ARG A 161 -6.01 -21.80 -14.39
N ARG A 162 -6.28 -21.10 -15.51
CA ARG A 162 -7.15 -21.62 -16.57
C ARG A 162 -6.67 -23.03 -16.88
N PRO A 163 -7.55 -24.05 -16.90
CA PRO A 163 -7.16 -25.37 -17.36
C PRO A 163 -6.55 -25.21 -18.75
N ARG A 164 -5.32 -25.73 -18.95
CA ARG A 164 -4.79 -25.86 -20.32
C ARG A 164 -5.81 -26.70 -21.11
N PRO A 165 -6.26 -26.25 -22.29
CA PRO A 165 -7.13 -27.10 -23.11
C PRO A 165 -6.40 -28.42 -23.36
N ARG A 166 -7.09 -29.53 -23.08
CA ARG A 166 -6.60 -30.86 -23.45
C ARG A 166 -6.45 -30.86 -24.97
N ARG A 167 -5.23 -31.04 -25.48
CA ARG A 167 -5.02 -31.36 -26.89
C ARG A 167 -5.83 -32.63 -27.19
N THR A 168 -6.83 -32.52 -28.05
CA THR A 168 -7.53 -33.68 -28.62
C THR A 168 -6.58 -34.40 -29.59
N ALA A 169 -6.83 -35.69 -29.82
CA ALA A 169 -5.97 -36.54 -30.65
C ALA A 169 -5.87 -36.06 -32.12
N GLU A 170 -6.71 -35.12 -32.53
CA GLU A 170 -6.75 -34.51 -33.87
C GLU A 170 -5.63 -33.49 -34.12
N ASP A 171 -4.96 -32.99 -33.08
CA ASP A 171 -3.88 -31.99 -33.19
C ASP A 171 -2.49 -32.64 -33.45
N ARG A 172 -2.45 -33.95 -33.71
CA ARG A 172 -1.25 -34.68 -34.14
C ARG A 172 -1.25 -34.78 -35.66
N GLY A 173 -0.66 -33.79 -36.32
CA GLY A 173 -0.38 -33.83 -37.76
C GLY A 173 0.31 -35.14 -38.18
N PRO A 174 0.12 -35.56 -39.45
CA PRO A 174 0.53 -36.89 -39.90
C PRO A 174 2.03 -37.09 -39.74
N ARG A 175 2.40 -38.20 -39.09
CA ARG A 175 3.78 -38.69 -39.05
C ARG A 175 4.20 -38.95 -40.49
N ARG A 176 5.18 -38.19 -41.00
CA ARG A 176 5.86 -38.53 -42.26
C ARG A 176 6.54 -39.88 -42.07
N GLY A 177 5.91 -40.93 -42.58
CA GLY A 177 6.53 -42.22 -42.85
C GLY A 177 7.54 -42.05 -43.98
N GLY A 178 8.66 -42.76 -43.87
CA GLY A 178 9.79 -42.65 -44.77
C GLY A 178 9.55 -43.24 -46.15
N GLN A 179 10.48 -42.91 -47.04
CA GLN A 179 10.90 -43.66 -48.23
C GLN A 179 12.24 -43.05 -48.69
N GLY A 180 13.24 -43.91 -48.96
CA GLY A 180 14.54 -43.57 -49.53
C GLY A 180 15.70 -44.05 -48.69
#